data_AF-A0A7X2MRV0-F1
#
_entry.id   AF-A0A7X2MRV0-F1
#
_cell.length_a   1.000
_cell.length_b   1.000
_cell.length_c   1.000
_cell.angle_alpha   90.00
_cell.angle_beta   90.00
_cell.angle_gamma   90.00
#
_symmetry.space_group_name_H-M   'P 1'
#
loop_
_entity.id
_entity.type
_entity.pdbx_description
1 polymer ?
#
loop_
_entity_poly.entity_id
_entity_poly.type
_entity_poly.pdbx_seq_one_letter_code
_entity_poly.pdbx_strand_id
1 'polypeptide(L)'
;MNFQWLAWDQLPWIKANAGQWRYALRNAIAMCLALSIAYALDLDEPYWAMTSAAVISFPTVGGAISKSLGRIVGSLMGASAALLIAGHTLNEPWLFTFA
;
A
#
# COMPACT_ATOMS: atom_id res chain seq x y z
N MET A 1 15.35 15.08 36.20
CA MET A 1 14.71 14.35 35.08
C MET A 1 15.67 14.40 33.91
N ASN A 2 16.20 13.25 33.48
CA ASN A 2 17.24 13.19 32.45
C ASN A 2 16.56 13.25 31.06
N PHE A 3 16.68 14.37 30.35
CA PHE A 3 16.02 14.62 29.06
C PHE A 3 16.75 13.92 27.89
N GLN A 4 17.15 12.65 28.05
CA GLN A 4 17.89 11.90 27.04
C GLN A 4 17.13 11.70 25.72
N TRP A 5 15.80 11.80 25.73
CA TRP A 5 14.96 11.71 24.53
C TRP A 5 15.11 12.91 23.57
N LEU A 6 15.68 14.03 24.04
CA LEU A 6 15.95 15.24 23.26
C LEU A 6 17.44 15.36 22.88
N ALA A 7 18.20 14.27 22.96
CA ALA A 7 19.58 14.23 22.48
C ALA A 7 19.55 14.17 20.95
N TRP A 8 19.83 15.29 20.30
CA TRP A 8 19.86 15.41 18.84
C TRP A 8 20.76 14.35 18.18
N ASP A 9 21.80 13.87 18.89
CA ASP A 9 22.70 12.82 18.42
C ASP A 9 22.09 11.40 18.37
N GLN A 10 20.91 11.19 18.98
CA GLN A 10 20.22 9.90 18.97
C GLN A 10 19.10 9.81 17.94
N LEU A 11 18.87 10.89 17.19
CA LEU A 11 17.80 10.96 16.22
C LEU A 11 18.05 9.94 15.08
N PRO A 12 17.07 9.07 14.76
CA PRO A 12 17.27 7.96 13.83
C PRO A 12 17.60 8.43 12.40
N TRP A 13 17.23 9.66 12.05
CA TRP A 13 17.57 10.28 10.77
C TRP A 13 19.05 10.66 10.64
N ILE A 14 19.72 11.02 11.74
CA ILE A 14 21.15 11.36 11.75
C ILE A 14 22.02 10.09 11.66
N LYS A 15 21.52 8.96 12.18
CA LYS A 15 22.22 7.66 12.13
C LYS A 15 21.93 6.85 10.86
N ALA A 16 21.10 7.36 9.95
CA ALA A 16 20.69 6.64 8.75
C ALA A 16 21.83 6.55 7.72
N ASN A 17 22.11 5.33 7.27
CA ASN A 17 23.17 5.06 6.29
C ASN A 17 22.76 5.52 4.88
N ALA A 18 23.72 5.82 4.00
CA ALA A 18 23.49 6.27 2.63
C ALA A 18 22.58 5.30 1.83
N GLY A 19 22.69 3.99 2.11
CA GLY A 19 21.81 2.98 1.53
C GLY A 19 20.33 3.10 1.93
N GLN A 20 20.06 3.49 3.18
CA GLN A 20 18.69 3.69 3.69
C GLN A 20 18.07 4.96 3.09
N TRP A 21 18.85 6.04 2.95
CA TRP A 21 18.42 7.25 2.26
C TRP A 21 18.10 7.01 0.78
N ARG A 22 18.95 6.24 0.07
CA ARG A 22 18.68 5.89 -1.33
C ARG A 22 17.42 5.05 -1.49
N TYR A 23 17.20 4.10 -0.57
CA TYR A 23 15.98 3.31 -0.55
C TYR A 23 14.73 4.18 -0.29
N ALA A 24 14.78 5.04 0.73
CA ALA A 24 13.69 5.94 1.07
C ALA A 24 13.33 6.87 -0.10
N LEU A 25 14.33 7.46 -0.76
CA LEU A 25 14.12 8.33 -1.92
C LEU A 25 13.48 7.56 -3.09
N ARG A 26 14.01 6.38 -3.44
CA ARG A 26 13.44 5.54 -4.52
C ARG A 26 12.00 5.16 -4.20
N ASN A 27 11.71 4.80 -2.94
CA ASN A 27 10.37 4.43 -2.53
C ASN A 27 9.40 5.63 -2.57
N ALA A 28 9.84 6.80 -2.10
CA ALA A 28 9.04 8.02 -2.16
C ALA A 28 8.68 8.38 -3.62
N ILE A 29 9.66 8.31 -4.54
CA ILE A 29 9.42 8.53 -5.97
C ILE A 29 8.43 7.50 -6.52
N ALA A 30 8.57 6.22 -6.17
CA ALA A 30 7.64 5.17 -6.61
C ALA A 30 6.21 5.42 -6.10
N MET A 31 6.05 5.86 -4.85
CA MET A 31 4.75 6.20 -4.28
C MET A 31 4.11 7.41 -4.98
N CYS A 32 4.88 8.46 -5.24
CA CYS A 32 4.40 9.63 -5.98
C CYS A 32 4.00 9.26 -7.42
N LEU A 33 4.81 8.47 -8.12
CA LEU A 33 4.49 8.00 -9.47
C LEU A 33 3.22 7.13 -9.49
N ALA A 34 3.06 6.22 -8.53
CA ALA A 34 1.84 5.42 -8.42
C ALA A 34 0.60 6.29 -8.24
N LEU A 35 0.68 7.33 -7.41
CA LEU A 35 -0.40 8.29 -7.22
C LEU A 35 -0.67 9.11 -8.49
N SER A 36 0.37 9.64 -9.14
CA SER A 36 0.23 10.41 -10.37
C SER A 36 -0.42 9.60 -11.49
N ILE A 37 -0.05 8.32 -11.63
CA ILE A 37 -0.67 7.41 -12.61
C ILE A 37 -2.12 7.13 -12.24
N ALA A 38 -2.44 6.95 -10.95
CA ALA A 38 -3.82 6.74 -10.52
C ALA A 38 -4.72 7.94 -10.80
N TYR A 39 -4.21 9.17 -10.60
CA TYR A 39 -4.91 10.40 -11.00
C TYR A 39 -5.03 10.51 -12.53
N ALA A 40 -4.00 10.14 -13.29
CA ALA A 40 -4.04 10.19 -14.74
C ALA A 40 -5.04 9.17 -15.35
N LEU A 41 -5.34 8.09 -14.63
CA LEU A 41 -6.31 7.07 -15.00
C LEU A 41 -7.72 7.35 -14.46
N ASP A 42 -7.93 8.46 -13.75
CA ASP A 42 -9.22 8.86 -13.15
C ASP A 42 -9.83 7.75 -12.27
N LEU A 43 -9.00 7.10 -11.43
CA LEU A 43 -9.51 6.11 -10.46
C LEU A 43 -10.33 6.82 -9.38
N ASP A 44 -11.46 6.23 -8.98
CA ASP A 44 -12.33 6.76 -7.92
C ASP A 44 -11.58 7.00 -6.60
N GLU A 45 -10.66 6.10 -6.24
CA GLU A 45 -9.86 6.21 -5.02
C GLU A 45 -8.34 6.11 -5.28
N PRO A 46 -7.70 7.21 -5.73
CA PRO A 46 -6.29 7.19 -6.11
C PRO A 46 -5.34 6.98 -4.92
N TYR A 47 -5.79 7.26 -3.70
CA TYR A 47 -5.00 7.03 -2.48
C TYR A 47 -4.64 5.55 -2.26
N TRP A 48 -5.47 4.61 -2.74
CA TRP A 48 -5.17 3.17 -2.63
C TRP A 48 -3.96 2.75 -3.45
N ALA A 49 -3.69 3.41 -4.57
CA ALA A 49 -2.51 3.14 -5.38
C ALA A 49 -1.22 3.49 -4.61
N MET A 50 -1.22 4.65 -3.94
CA MET A 50 -0.10 5.07 -3.08
C MET A 50 0.10 4.12 -1.90
N THR A 51 -0.97 3.79 -1.16
CA THR A 51 -0.85 2.90 0.01
C THR A 51 -0.40 1.49 -0.40
N SER A 52 -0.83 1.02 -1.57
CA SER A 52 -0.34 -0.23 -2.16
C SER A 52 1.17 -0.20 -2.39
N ALA A 53 1.68 0.84 -3.04
CA ALA A 53 3.12 1.01 -3.28
C ALA A 53 3.92 1.04 -1.97
N ALA A 54 3.39 1.73 -0.94
CA ALA A 54 4.01 1.78 0.38
C ALA A 54 4.11 0.41 1.05
N VAL A 55 3.03 -0.38 1.04
CA VAL A 55 2.96 -1.68 1.72
C VAL A 55 3.85 -2.74 1.03
N ILE A 56 3.99 -2.66 -0.29
CA ILE A 56 4.79 -3.59 -1.10
C ILE A 56 6.29 -3.26 -0.99
N SER A 57 6.64 -2.03 -0.62
CA SER A 57 8.02 -1.58 -0.58
C SER A 57 8.89 -2.48 0.31
N PHE A 58 9.95 -3.03 -0.27
CA PHE A 58 10.95 -3.84 0.43
C PHE A 58 12.37 -3.42 0.03
N PRO A 59 13.35 -3.46 0.95
CA PRO A 59 14.74 -3.08 0.67
C PRO A 59 15.39 -3.95 -0.42
N THR A 60 14.90 -5.18 -0.59
CA THR A 60 15.34 -6.11 -1.65
C THR A 60 14.35 -6.12 -2.81
N VAL A 61 14.87 -6.10 -4.05
CA VAL A 61 14.04 -6.16 -5.27
C VAL A 61 13.19 -7.44 -5.33
N GLY A 62 13.76 -8.60 -4.99
CA GLY A 62 13.02 -9.87 -5.00
C GLY A 62 11.83 -9.89 -4.03
N GLY A 63 12.03 -9.36 -2.82
CA GLY A 63 10.95 -9.22 -1.83
C GLY A 63 9.83 -8.30 -2.30
N ALA A 64 10.16 -7.17 -2.93
CA ALA A 64 9.17 -6.24 -3.46
C ALA A 64 8.33 -6.87 -4.59
N ILE A 65 8.97 -7.63 -5.50
CA ILE A 65 8.27 -8.32 -6.59
C ILE A 65 7.38 -9.45 -6.06
N SER A 66 7.88 -10.27 -5.13
CA SER A 66 7.08 -11.36 -4.55
C SER A 66 5.84 -10.82 -3.83
N LYS A 67 6.00 -9.73 -3.06
CA LYS A 67 4.88 -9.10 -2.35
C LYS A 67 3.91 -8.37 -3.27
N SER A 68 4.38 -7.79 -4.37
CA SER A 68 3.51 -7.15 -5.36
C SER A 68 2.63 -8.17 -6.07
N LEU A 69 3.21 -9.31 -6.48
CA LEU A 69 2.47 -10.43 -7.08
C LEU A 69 1.40 -10.97 -6.12
N GLY A 70 1.75 -11.14 -4.85
CA GLY A 70 0.79 -11.56 -3.82
C GLY A 70 -0.42 -10.63 -3.72
N ARG A 71 -0.23 -9.32 -3.85
CA ARG A 71 -1.35 -8.36 -3.86
C ARG A 71 -2.20 -8.45 -5.12
N ILE A 72 -1.60 -8.60 -6.29
CA ILE A 72 -2.35 -8.75 -7.55
C ILE A 72 -3.26 -9.98 -7.48
N VAL A 73 -2.69 -11.13 -7.09
CA VAL A 73 -3.46 -12.38 -6.96
C VAL A 73 -4.56 -12.25 -5.89
N GLY A 74 -4.23 -11.68 -4.74
CA GLY A 74 -5.21 -11.45 -3.67
C GLY A 74 -6.36 -10.53 -4.09
N SER A 75 -6.07 -9.44 -4.79
CA SER A 75 -7.09 -8.52 -5.31
C SER A 75 -7.99 -9.18 -6.35
N LEU A 76 -7.43 -9.96 -7.29
CA LEU A 76 -8.22 -10.71 -8.27
C LEU A 76 -9.11 -11.76 -7.61
N MET A 77 -8.57 -12.49 -6.63
CA MET A 77 -9.33 -13.52 -5.92
C MET A 77 -10.46 -12.91 -5.08
N GLY A 78 -10.19 -11.79 -4.38
CA GLY A 78 -11.19 -11.05 -3.63
C GLY A 78 -12.28 -10.45 -4.52
N ALA A 79 -11.91 -9.85 -5.66
CA ALA A 79 -12.86 -9.33 -6.64
C ALA A 79 -13.73 -10.46 -7.22
N SER A 80 -13.14 -11.60 -7.55
CA SER A 80 -13.88 -12.77 -8.05
C SER A 80 -14.88 -13.30 -7.03
N ALA A 81 -14.46 -13.44 -5.77
CA ALA A 81 -15.35 -13.85 -4.69
C ALA A 81 -16.49 -12.85 -4.46
N ALA A 82 -16.18 -11.54 -4.48
CA ALA A 82 -17.19 -10.49 -4.36
C ALA A 82 -18.22 -10.54 -5.48
N LEU A 83 -17.79 -10.78 -6.73
CA LEU A 83 -18.70 -10.93 -7.88
C LEU A 83 -19.59 -12.16 -7.78
N LEU A 84 -19.05 -13.31 -7.32
CA LEU A 84 -19.85 -14.53 -7.12
C LEU A 84 -20.91 -14.33 -6.03
N ILE A 85 -20.51 -13.72 -4.90
CA ILE A 85 -21.44 -13.43 -3.80
C ILE A 85 -22.49 -12.43 -4.27
N ALA A 86 -22.10 -11.32 -4.90
CA ALA A 86 -23.04 -10.34 -5.41
C ALA A 86 -24.03 -10.98 -6.42
N GLY A 87 -23.52 -11.77 -7.37
CA GLY A 87 -24.34 -12.44 -8.37
C GLY A 87 -25.40 -13.39 -7.79
N HIS A 88 -25.09 -14.11 -6.70
CA HIS A 88 -26.06 -14.97 -6.03
C HIS A 88 -26.99 -14.23 -5.07
N THR A 89 -26.50 -13.16 -4.43
CA THR A 89 -27.23 -12.47 -3.36
C THR A 89 -28.18 -11.39 -3.88
N LEU A 90 -27.94 -10.83 -5.08
CA LEU A 90 -28.75 -9.74 -5.64
C LEU A 90 -30.25 -10.05 -5.77
N ASN A 91 -30.62 -11.33 -5.88
CA ASN A 91 -32.01 -11.78 -6.02
C ASN A 91 -32.67 -12.24 -4.71
N GLU A 92 -31.94 -12.21 -3.58
CA GLU A 92 -32.45 -12.66 -2.27
C GLU A 92 -32.82 -11.45 -1.39
N PRO A 93 -34.11 -11.03 -1.35
CA PRO A 93 -34.55 -9.85 -0.60
C PRO A 93 -34.34 -9.98 0.92
N TRP A 94 -34.18 -11.20 1.43
CA TRP A 94 -33.91 -11.48 2.84
C TRP A 94 -32.53 -10.99 3.32
N LEU A 95 -31.56 -10.84 2.41
CA LEU A 95 -30.20 -10.45 2.79
C LEU A 95 -30.03 -8.94 2.93
N PHE A 96 -30.97 -8.15 2.39
CA PHE A 96 -30.99 -6.69 2.46
C PHE A 96 -32.07 -6.15 3.41
N THR A 97 -32.86 -7.00 4.06
CA THR A 97 -33.99 -6.57 4.90
C THR A 97 -33.56 -5.98 6.25
N PHE A 98 -32.29 -6.15 6.63
CA PHE A 98 -31.68 -5.58 7.84
C PHE A 98 -30.62 -4.50 7.54
N ALA A 99 -30.46 -4.11 6.27
CA ALA A 99 -29.60 -3.00 5.85
C ALA A 99 -30.37 -1.68 5.91
#